data_AF-A0A3B9MQ64-F1
#
_entry.id   AF-A0A3B9MQ64-F1
#
_cell.length_a   1.000
_cell.length_b   1.000
_cell.length_c   1.000
_cell.angle_alpha   90.00
_cell.angle_beta   90.00
_cell.angle_gamma   90.00
#
_symmetry.space_group_name_H-M   'P 1'
#
loop_
_entity.id
_entity.type
_entity.pdbx_description
1 polymer ?
#
loop_
_entity_poly.entity_id
_entity_poly.type
_entity_poly.pdbx_seq_one_letter_code
_entity_poly.pdbx_strand_id
1 'polypeptide(L)'
;FWMSRITYKSEDEVREVAAKLRQHKVPADVIHLDTGWFETDWRSNYQFSTSRFRDPAKMIADLKQQGFHISLWQYTYFTSKNELFKELVDKGYEVKNDGGALPFEDAVVDMSNPEAVKWYQAKLANLLKMGVGAIKADFGEGAPL
;
A
#
# COMPACT_ATOMS: atom_id res chain seq x y z
N PHE A 1 1.37 14.75 -14.73
CA PHE A 1 0.10 14.50 -13.99
C PHE A 1 0.07 13.10 -13.40
N TRP A 2 -0.82 12.85 -12.43
CA TRP A 2 -1.08 11.54 -11.84
C TRP A 2 -2.36 10.96 -12.45
N MET A 3 -2.32 9.68 -12.85
CA MET A 3 -3.48 8.93 -13.31
C MET A 3 -3.91 7.95 -12.21
N SER A 4 -5.17 7.97 -11.84
CA SER A 4 -5.70 7.21 -10.72
C SER A 4 -7.18 6.88 -10.91
N ARG A 5 -7.61 5.76 -10.29
CA ARG A 5 -9.01 5.43 -10.00
C ARG A 5 -9.04 4.42 -8.84
N ILE A 6 -10.20 4.29 -8.19
CA ILE A 6 -10.48 3.20 -7.26
C ILE A 6 -11.22 2.06 -7.99
N THR A 7 -10.59 0.95 -8.36
CA THR A 7 -9.16 0.61 -8.40
C THR A 7 -8.84 0.03 -9.79
N TYR A 8 -7.57 -0.06 -10.16
CA TYR A 8 -7.16 -0.97 -11.23
C TYR A 8 -7.16 -2.41 -10.70
N LYS A 9 -7.62 -3.36 -11.50
CA LYS A 9 -7.88 -4.75 -11.09
C LYS A 9 -6.77 -5.73 -11.44
N SER A 10 -5.80 -5.35 -12.28
CA SER A 10 -4.68 -6.22 -12.65
C SER A 10 -3.51 -5.44 -13.24
N GLU A 11 -2.35 -6.10 -13.33
CA GLU A 11 -1.20 -5.61 -14.10
C GLU A 11 -1.57 -5.30 -15.56
N ASP A 12 -2.40 -6.12 -16.20
CA ASP A 12 -2.82 -5.91 -17.59
C ASP A 12 -3.61 -4.60 -17.75
N GLU A 13 -4.54 -4.30 -16.84
CA GLU A 13 -5.31 -3.04 -16.87
C GLU A 13 -4.38 -1.83 -16.68
N VAL A 14 -3.39 -1.93 -15.79
CA VAL A 14 -2.40 -0.86 -15.57
C VAL A 14 -1.60 -0.59 -16.84
N ARG A 15 -1.13 -1.65 -17.51
CA ARG A 15 -0.36 -1.54 -18.75
C ARG A 15 -1.23 -0.98 -19.89
N GLU A 16 -2.49 -1.39 -19.98
CA GLU A 16 -3.44 -0.86 -20.96
C GLU A 16 -3.66 0.65 -20.76
N VAL A 17 -3.84 1.10 -19.52
CA VAL A 17 -3.99 2.53 -19.20
C VAL A 17 -2.73 3.31 -19.54
N ALA A 18 -1.55 2.79 -19.19
CA ALA A 18 -0.26 3.39 -19.55
C ALA A 18 -0.12 3.56 -21.08
N ALA A 19 -0.44 2.51 -21.84
CA ALA A 19 -0.40 2.52 -23.29
C ALA A 19 -1.39 3.55 -23.88
N LYS A 20 -2.63 3.60 -23.37
CA LYS A 20 -3.64 4.59 -23.79
C LYS A 20 -3.20 6.02 -23.52
N LEU A 21 -2.60 6.31 -22.37
CA LEU A 21 -2.07 7.64 -22.06
C LEU A 21 -1.03 8.07 -23.10
N ARG A 22 -0.11 7.18 -23.47
CA ARG A 22 0.91 7.44 -24.50
C ARG A 22 0.30 7.57 -25.89
N GLN A 23 -0.62 6.66 -26.26
CA GLN A 23 -1.33 6.69 -27.53
C GLN A 23 -2.09 8.01 -27.74
N HIS A 24 -2.79 8.49 -26.72
CA HIS A 24 -3.58 9.72 -26.77
C HIS A 24 -2.78 10.98 -26.43
N LYS A 25 -1.45 10.87 -26.27
CA LYS A 25 -0.55 11.98 -25.94
C LYS A 25 -0.97 12.75 -24.68
N VAL A 26 -1.56 12.05 -23.71
CA VAL A 26 -1.94 12.61 -22.42
C VAL A 26 -0.70 12.62 -21.52
N PRO A 27 -0.22 13.79 -21.07
CA PRO A 27 0.94 13.87 -20.19
C PRO A 27 0.60 13.24 -18.83
N ALA A 28 1.37 12.24 -18.42
CA ALA A 28 1.23 11.58 -17.14
C ALA A 28 2.55 10.90 -16.76
N ASP A 29 2.91 11.03 -15.49
CA ASP A 29 4.21 10.66 -14.92
C ASP A 29 4.03 9.64 -13.79
N VAL A 30 2.82 9.50 -13.24
CA VAL A 30 2.51 8.58 -12.15
C VAL A 30 1.23 7.82 -12.45
N ILE A 31 1.24 6.51 -12.24
CA ILE A 31 0.04 5.68 -12.16
C ILE A 31 -0.13 5.25 -10.70
N HIS A 32 -1.28 5.58 -10.12
CA HIS A 32 -1.60 5.24 -8.73
C HIS A 32 -2.46 3.98 -8.68
N LEU A 33 -1.99 2.97 -7.95
CA LEU A 33 -2.76 1.79 -7.61
C LEU A 33 -3.45 2.00 -6.27
N ASP A 34 -4.77 2.08 -6.32
CA ASP A 34 -5.63 2.27 -5.15
C ASP A 34 -5.90 0.92 -4.45
N THR A 35 -6.94 0.83 -3.63
CA THR A 35 -7.23 -0.27 -2.68
C THR A 35 -7.17 -1.73 -3.20
N GLY A 36 -7.10 -1.97 -4.51
CA GLY A 36 -7.08 -3.31 -5.12
C GLY A 36 -5.71 -3.85 -5.54
N TRP A 37 -4.59 -3.25 -5.14
CA TRP A 37 -3.28 -3.85 -5.46
C TRP A 37 -2.91 -5.06 -4.57
N PHE A 38 -3.62 -5.27 -3.45
CA PHE A 38 -3.49 -6.44 -2.56
C PHE A 38 -4.30 -7.63 -3.07
N GLU A 39 -4.09 -8.84 -2.53
CA GLU A 39 -4.90 -10.02 -2.91
C GLU A 39 -6.39 -9.83 -2.59
N THR A 40 -6.70 -9.39 -1.36
CA THR A 40 -8.05 -8.92 -0.98
C THR A 40 -8.05 -7.40 -1.02
N ASP A 41 -9.03 -6.79 -1.70
CA ASP A 41 -9.16 -5.33 -1.72
C ASP A 41 -9.22 -4.76 -0.29
N TRP A 42 -8.64 -3.57 -0.10
CA TRP A 42 -8.53 -2.89 1.20
C TRP A 42 -7.67 -3.60 2.26
N ARG A 43 -6.96 -4.68 1.93
CA ARG A 43 -6.21 -5.44 2.94
C ARG A 43 -5.11 -4.62 3.62
N SER A 44 -4.32 -3.84 2.89
CA SER A 44 -3.16 -3.10 3.41
C SER A 44 -2.12 -3.95 4.15
N ASN A 45 -1.88 -5.18 3.68
CA ASN A 45 -0.80 -6.05 4.18
C ASN A 45 0.57 -5.79 3.49
N TYR A 46 0.65 -4.72 2.70
CA TYR A 46 1.85 -4.26 1.98
C TYR A 46 2.43 -5.29 1.00
N GLN A 47 1.60 -6.15 0.44
CA GLN A 47 1.99 -7.16 -0.55
C GLN A 47 1.12 -7.05 -1.80
N PHE A 48 1.76 -7.14 -2.97
CA PHE A 48 1.03 -7.22 -4.24
C PHE A 48 0.23 -8.53 -4.30
N SER A 49 -0.96 -8.45 -4.87
CA SER A 49 -1.74 -9.64 -5.24
C SER A 49 -0.93 -10.52 -6.18
N THR A 50 -0.75 -11.78 -5.80
CA THR A 50 -0.01 -12.76 -6.61
C THR A 50 -0.86 -13.30 -7.76
N SER A 51 -2.19 -13.21 -7.66
CA SER A 51 -3.11 -13.58 -8.74
C SER A 51 -3.23 -12.50 -9.82
N ARG A 52 -3.07 -11.22 -9.46
CA ARG A 52 -3.26 -10.06 -10.35
C ARG A 52 -1.97 -9.39 -10.85
N PHE A 53 -0.87 -9.52 -10.12
CA PHE A 53 0.43 -8.95 -10.46
C PHE A 53 1.49 -10.06 -10.39
N ARG A 54 1.84 -10.62 -11.56
CA ARG A 54 2.71 -11.80 -11.63
C ARG A 54 4.16 -11.47 -11.32
N ASP A 55 4.62 -10.32 -11.78
CA ASP A 55 5.94 -9.78 -11.51
C ASP A 55 5.86 -8.26 -11.35
N PRO A 56 5.42 -7.76 -10.18
CA PRO A 56 5.24 -6.33 -9.95
C PRO A 56 6.55 -5.54 -10.11
N ALA A 57 7.70 -6.14 -9.79
CA ALA A 57 9.00 -5.51 -9.98
C ALA A 57 9.29 -5.26 -11.47
N LYS A 58 9.04 -6.26 -12.32
CA LYS A 58 9.15 -6.10 -13.76
C LYS A 58 8.14 -5.10 -14.31
N MET A 59 6.89 -5.13 -13.86
CA MET A 59 5.87 -4.15 -14.25
C MET A 59 6.34 -2.71 -13.95
N ILE A 60 6.81 -2.47 -12.73
CA ILE A 60 7.32 -1.16 -12.31
C ILE A 60 8.52 -0.74 -13.18
N ALA A 61 9.46 -1.64 -13.44
CA ALA A 61 10.63 -1.36 -14.27
C ALA A 61 10.24 -1.02 -15.74
N ASP A 62 9.36 -1.81 -16.34
CA ASP A 62 8.87 -1.60 -17.71
C ASP A 62 8.11 -0.27 -17.83
N LEU A 63 7.27 0.07 -16.84
CA LEU A 63 6.53 1.34 -16.81
C LEU A 63 7.46 2.54 -16.58
N LYS A 64 8.52 2.36 -15.78
CA LYS A 64 9.56 3.38 -15.60
C LYS A 64 10.30 3.69 -16.90
N GLN A 65 10.57 2.70 -17.74
CA GLN A 65 11.15 2.92 -19.09
C GLN A 65 10.22 3.75 -19.99
N GLN A 66 8.91 3.72 -19.74
CA GLN A 66 7.92 4.54 -20.43
C GLN A 66 7.70 5.91 -19.77
N GLY A 67 8.47 6.25 -18.73
CA GLY A 67 8.38 7.50 -17.98
C GLY A 67 7.29 7.54 -16.92
N PHE A 68 6.80 6.38 -16.46
CA PHE A 68 5.83 6.31 -15.36
C PHE A 68 6.48 5.84 -14.05
N HIS A 69 6.17 6.51 -12.96
CA HIS A 69 6.36 6.03 -11.60
C HIS A 69 5.09 5.36 -11.09
N ILE A 70 5.22 4.41 -10.16
CA ILE A 70 4.10 3.78 -9.48
C ILE A 70 3.92 4.37 -8.09
N SER A 71 2.68 4.72 -7.74
CA SER A 71 2.26 5.06 -6.38
C SER A 71 1.29 4.01 -5.85
N LEU A 72 1.42 3.65 -4.57
CA LEU A 72 0.55 2.65 -3.92
C LEU A 72 -0.26 3.26 -2.78
N TRP A 73 -1.55 2.92 -2.73
CA TRP A 73 -2.44 3.25 -1.61
C TRP A 73 -2.17 2.33 -0.42
N GLN A 74 -2.23 2.87 0.80
CA GLN A 74 -2.22 2.08 2.01
C GLN A 74 -2.60 2.93 3.23
N TYR A 75 -2.95 2.25 4.32
CA TYR A 75 -3.21 2.85 5.63
C TYR A 75 -2.51 2.04 6.74
N THR A 76 -2.75 2.39 8.00
CA THR A 76 -2.11 1.78 9.18
C THR A 76 -3.12 1.20 10.17
N TYR A 77 -4.27 0.75 9.67
CA TYR A 77 -5.32 0.06 10.43
C TYR A 77 -5.41 -1.40 9.99
N PHE A 78 -5.52 -2.31 10.95
CA PHE A 78 -5.43 -3.73 10.70
C PHE A 78 -6.60 -4.45 11.36
N THR A 79 -7.47 -5.02 10.54
CA THR A 79 -8.54 -5.90 11.05
C THR A 79 -7.95 -7.22 11.52
N SER A 80 -8.68 -7.95 12.36
CA SER A 80 -8.32 -9.31 12.80
C SER A 80 -8.09 -10.31 11.65
N LYS A 81 -8.57 -10.00 10.44
CA LYS A 81 -8.38 -10.81 9.23
C LYS A 81 -7.11 -10.47 8.46
N ASN A 82 -6.41 -9.38 8.78
CA ASN A 82 -5.14 -9.02 8.14
C ASN A 82 -4.01 -9.89 8.72
N GLU A 83 -3.16 -10.44 7.87
CA GLU A 83 -2.09 -11.35 8.29
C GLU A 83 -1.06 -10.68 9.22
N LEU A 84 -0.96 -9.36 9.18
CA LEU A 84 -0.08 -8.56 10.04
C LEU A 84 -0.68 -8.27 11.42
N PHE A 85 -1.97 -8.50 11.64
CA PHE A 85 -2.63 -8.18 12.92
C PHE A 85 -1.97 -8.90 14.10
N LYS A 86 -1.80 -10.21 13.98
CA LYS A 86 -1.19 -11.02 15.04
C LYS A 86 0.26 -10.61 15.31
N GLU A 87 1.04 -10.38 14.25
CA GLU A 87 2.44 -9.92 14.39
C GLU A 87 2.51 -8.59 15.14
N LEU A 88 1.63 -7.65 14.80
CA LEU A 88 1.58 -6.32 15.37
C LEU A 88 1.19 -6.37 16.85
N VAL A 89 0.13 -7.12 17.20
CA VAL A 89 -0.35 -7.29 18.60
C VAL A 89 0.64 -8.06 19.47
N ASP A 90 1.19 -9.18 18.98
CA ASP A 90 2.15 -9.99 19.76
C ASP A 90 3.43 -9.19 20.10
N LYS A 91 3.80 -8.23 19.26
CA LYS A 91 4.96 -7.34 19.45
C LYS A 91 4.64 -6.07 20.24
N GLY A 92 3.37 -5.80 20.54
CA GLY A 92 2.97 -4.58 21.23
C GLY A 92 3.20 -3.32 20.39
N TYR A 93 2.98 -3.39 19.08
CA TYR A 93 3.13 -2.28 18.13
C TYR A 93 1.84 -1.51 17.88
N GLU A 94 0.74 -1.93 18.49
CA GLU A 94 -0.56 -1.29 18.47
C GLU A 94 -0.69 -0.17 19.51
N VAL A 95 -1.53 0.81 19.22
CA VAL A 95 -2.07 1.71 20.24
C VAL A 95 -2.93 0.90 21.22
N LYS A 96 -2.74 1.15 22.52
CA LYS A 96 -3.48 0.52 23.62
C LYS A 96 -4.24 1.56 24.42
N ASN A 97 -5.37 1.16 24.98
CA ASN A 97 -6.07 1.95 25.99
C ASN A 97 -5.33 1.91 27.36
N ASP A 98 -5.82 2.65 28.34
CA ASP A 98 -5.27 2.70 29.71
C ASP A 98 -5.17 1.33 30.40
N GLY A 99 -6.01 0.37 29.99
CA GLY A 99 -6.00 -1.01 30.49
C GLY A 99 -4.98 -1.92 29.79
N GLY A 100 -4.22 -1.42 28.82
CA GLY A 100 -3.27 -2.20 28.02
C GLY A 100 -3.92 -3.10 26.96
N ALA A 101 -5.21 -2.90 26.67
CA ALA A 101 -5.95 -3.64 25.66
C ALA A 101 -6.14 -2.81 24.38
N LEU A 102 -6.57 -3.47 23.30
CA LEU A 102 -6.96 -2.77 22.08
C LEU A 102 -8.15 -1.84 22.34
N PRO A 103 -8.10 -0.58 21.88
CA PRO A 103 -9.21 0.36 22.05
C PRO A 103 -10.43 0.03 21.17
N PHE A 104 -10.22 -0.65 20.03
CA PHE A 104 -11.24 -1.07 19.07
C PHE A 104 -10.94 -2.48 18.53
N GLU A 105 -11.79 -3.01 17.64
CA GLU A 105 -11.55 -4.32 17.00
C GLU A 105 -10.29 -4.30 16.10
N ASP A 106 -10.05 -3.18 15.41
CA ASP A 106 -8.91 -2.99 14.54
C ASP A 106 -7.69 -2.50 15.33
N ALA A 107 -6.52 -3.07 15.03
CA ALA A 107 -5.25 -2.60 15.55
C ALA A 107 -4.75 -1.41 14.73
N VAL A 108 -4.29 -0.36 15.42
CA VAL A 108 -3.68 0.83 14.82
C VAL A 108 -2.21 0.87 15.19
N VAL A 109 -1.31 1.08 14.24
CA VAL A 109 0.14 1.17 14.53
C VAL A 109 0.40 2.36 15.44
N ASP A 110 1.05 2.12 16.57
CA ASP A 110 1.54 3.15 17.48
C ASP A 110 2.79 3.82 16.90
N MET A 111 2.59 4.97 16.26
CA MET A 111 3.68 5.76 15.67
C MET A 111 4.57 6.46 16.72
N SER A 112 4.20 6.42 18.01
CA SER A 112 5.05 6.90 19.11
C SER A 112 6.06 5.84 19.57
N ASN A 113 5.82 4.56 19.25
CA ASN A 113 6.73 3.46 19.54
C ASN A 113 7.81 3.34 18.45
N PRO A 114 9.10 3.61 18.77
CA PRO A 114 10.19 3.56 17.78
C PRO A 114 10.37 2.20 17.11
N GLU A 115 10.06 1.10 17.80
CA GLU A 115 10.18 -0.25 17.23
C GLU A 115 9.02 -0.55 16.25
N ALA A 116 7.81 -0.04 16.54
CA ALA A 116 6.68 -0.10 15.61
C ALA A 116 6.96 0.74 14.34
N VAL A 117 7.56 1.93 14.50
CA VAL A 117 8.00 2.76 13.37
C VAL A 117 9.02 2.03 12.50
N LYS A 118 10.06 1.43 13.11
CA LYS A 118 11.06 0.64 12.37
C LYS A 118 10.42 -0.54 11.63
N TRP A 119 9.48 -1.23 12.28
CA TRP A 119 8.74 -2.32 11.68
C TRP A 119 7.96 -1.86 10.44
N TYR A 120 7.22 -0.76 10.55
CA TYR A 120 6.46 -0.20 9.42
C TYR A 120 7.39 0.26 8.29
N GLN A 121 8.48 0.98 8.62
CA GLN A 121 9.50 1.38 7.67
C GLN A 121 10.09 0.18 6.91
N ALA A 122 10.31 -0.97 7.57
CA ALA A 122 10.79 -2.17 6.91
C ALA A 122 9.79 -2.71 5.87
N LYS A 123 8.47 -2.64 6.15
CA LYS A 123 7.44 -3.02 5.17
C LYS A 123 7.49 -2.07 3.95
N LEU A 124 7.59 -0.76 4.16
CA LEU A 124 7.69 0.22 3.07
C LEU A 124 8.99 0.10 2.28
N ALA A 125 10.11 -0.17 2.97
CA ALA A 125 11.42 -0.32 2.35
C ALA A 125 11.42 -1.45 1.30
N ASN A 126 10.65 -2.53 1.52
CA ASN A 126 10.52 -3.59 0.53
C ASN A 126 9.83 -3.10 -0.75
N LEU A 127 8.79 -2.28 -0.64
CA LEU A 127 8.09 -1.68 -1.78
C LEU A 127 8.99 -0.67 -2.52
N LEU A 128 9.70 0.18 -1.77
CA LEU A 128 10.60 1.18 -2.35
C LEU A 128 11.78 0.51 -3.07
N LYS A 129 12.37 -0.55 -2.49
CA LYS A 129 13.43 -1.35 -3.14
C LYS A 129 12.95 -2.04 -4.42
N MET A 130 11.68 -2.42 -4.48
CA MET A 130 11.06 -2.99 -5.69
C MET A 130 10.93 -1.95 -6.82
N GLY A 131 10.99 -0.65 -6.50
CA GLY A 131 10.95 0.45 -7.46
C GLY A 131 9.69 1.33 -7.37
N VAL A 132 8.82 1.09 -6.39
CA VAL A 132 7.68 1.97 -6.11
C VAL A 132 8.20 3.40 -5.85
N GLY A 133 7.60 4.38 -6.54
CA GLY A 133 8.06 5.76 -6.52
C GLY A 133 7.43 6.62 -5.42
N ALA A 134 6.23 6.27 -4.97
CA ALA A 134 5.52 7.01 -3.92
C ALA A 134 4.52 6.13 -3.17
N ILE A 135 4.12 6.57 -1.98
CA ILE A 135 3.08 5.96 -1.17
C ILE A 135 2.00 7.02 -0.93
N LYS A 136 0.73 6.69 -1.18
CA LYS A 136 -0.42 7.44 -0.70
C LYS A 136 -0.78 6.88 0.67
N ALA A 137 -0.43 7.62 1.73
CA ALA A 137 -0.87 7.34 3.09
C ALA A 137 -2.30 7.88 3.25
N ASP A 138 -3.27 6.98 3.18
CA ASP A 138 -4.68 7.31 3.34
C ASP A 138 -5.14 7.00 4.77
N PHE A 139 -6.26 7.61 5.17
CA PHE A 139 -6.75 7.60 6.55
C PHE A 139 -5.71 8.16 7.56
N GLY A 140 -5.94 7.94 8.86
CA GLY A 140 -5.10 8.42 9.96
C GLY A 140 -5.81 9.37 10.92
N GLU A 141 -6.99 9.87 10.55
CA GLU A 141 -7.76 10.85 11.33
C GLU A 141 -8.46 10.24 12.55
N GLY A 142 -8.72 8.93 12.50
CA GLY A 142 -9.46 8.16 13.51
C GLY A 142 -8.57 7.40 14.49
N ALA A 143 -7.30 7.80 14.65
CA ALA A 143 -6.41 7.15 15.60
C ALA A 143 -6.96 7.29 17.04
N PRO A 144 -7.02 6.19 17.82
CA PRO A 144 -7.45 6.25 19.22
C PRO A 144 -6.51 7.14 20.03
N LEU A 145 -7.10 7.87 20.99
CA LEU A 145 -6.39 8.67 22.00
C LEU A 145 -6.00 7.82 23.20
#